data_AF-A0A2P6FMX8-F1
#
_entry.id   AF-A0A2P6FMX8-F1
#
_cell.length_a   1.000
_cell.length_b   1.000
_cell.length_c   1.000
_cell.angle_alpha   90.00
_cell.angle_beta   90.00
_cell.angle_gamma   90.00
#
_symmetry.space_group_name_H-M   'P 1'
#
loop_
_entity.id
_entity.type
_entity.pdbx_description
1 polymer ?
#
loop_
_entity_poly.entity_id
_entity_poly.type
_entity_poly.pdbx_seq_one_letter_code
_entity_poly.pdbx_strand_id
1 'polypeptide(L)' 'MNNPLLNEWNKVLALPPYKDIEDIHFEDAINTAMSIQNSKIGKISDQSASATFSNTITPLLNSGKKLIEILSIFYSL' A
#
# COMPACT_ATOMS: atom_id res chain seq x y z
N MET A 1 6.96 15.99 7.10
CA MET A 1 7.91 15.12 6.34
C MET A 1 7.93 13.67 6.82
N ASN A 2 7.13 13.29 7.84
CA ASN A 2 6.97 11.91 8.28
C ASN A 2 5.45 11.64 8.34
N ASN A 3 4.92 10.93 7.34
CA ASN A 3 3.48 10.63 7.29
C ASN A 3 3.23 9.31 8.06
N PRO A 4 2.48 9.32 9.18
CA PRO A 4 2.29 8.14 10.03
C PRO A 4 1.58 6.99 9.30
N LEU A 5 0.76 7.30 8.29
CA LEU A 5 0.08 6.31 7.46
C LEU A 5 1.05 5.54 6.54
N LEU A 6 2.20 6.13 6.20
CA LEU A 6 3.20 5.52 5.32
C LEU A 6 4.23 4.65 6.04
N ASN A 7 4.30 4.75 7.37
CA ASN A 7 5.21 3.93 8.17
C ASN A 7 4.74 2.46 8.27
N GLU A 8 5.68 1.56 8.54
CA GLU A 8 5.36 0.19 8.92
C GLU A 8 4.70 0.19 10.31
N TRP A 9 3.52 -0.41 10.41
CA TRP A 9 2.79 -0.49 11.68
C TRP A 9 3.31 -1.63 12.54
N ASN A 10 2.97 -1.61 13.83
CA ASN A 10 3.46 -2.62 14.77
C ASN A 10 3.06 -4.04 14.30
N LYS A 11 4.07 -4.89 14.08
CA LYS A 11 3.92 -6.25 13.51
C LYS A 11 3.07 -7.20 14.34
N VAL A 12 2.87 -6.95 15.65
CA VAL A 12 2.15 -7.90 16.52
C VAL A 12 0.64 -7.84 16.30
N LEU A 13 0.08 -6.64 16.08
CA LEU A 13 -1.37 -6.45 15.92
C LEU A 13 -1.75 -5.68 14.64
N ALA A 14 -0.77 -5.23 13.85
CA ALA A 14 -0.97 -4.39 12.66
C ALA A 14 -1.88 -3.17 12.92
N LEU A 15 -1.89 -2.66 14.16
CA LEU A 15 -2.72 -1.54 14.54
C LEU A 15 -2.11 -0.25 13.98
N PRO A 16 -2.90 0.57 13.27
CA PRO A 16 -2.42 1.85 12.80
C PRO A 16 -2.25 2.83 13.97
N PRO A 17 -1.34 3.80 13.84
CA PRO A 17 -1.05 4.79 14.87
C PRO A 17 -2.17 5.85 14.94
N TYR A 18 -3.39 5.46 15.31
CA TYR A 18 -4.59 6.33 15.31
C TYR A 18 -4.39 7.67 16.00
N LYS A 19 -3.60 7.70 17.09
CA LYS A 19 -3.28 8.91 17.84
C LYS A 19 -2.57 9.98 17.00
N ASP A 20 -1.77 9.57 16.03
CA ASP A 20 -0.90 10.45 15.26
C ASP A 20 -1.49 10.77 13.87
N ILE A 21 -2.62 10.16 13.51
CA ILE A 21 -3.30 10.36 12.21
C ILE A 21 -4.18 11.60 12.30
N GLU A 22 -4.17 12.39 11.23
CA GLU A 22 -4.92 13.63 11.05
C GLU A 22 -5.40 13.65 9.59
N ASP A 23 -6.48 14.38 9.30
CA ASP A 23 -7.09 14.43 7.95
C ASP A 23 -6.07 14.82 6.86
N ILE A 24 -5.15 15.72 7.20
CA ILE A 24 -4.08 16.19 6.30
C ILE A 24 -3.12 15.08 5.84
N HIS A 25 -3.08 13.95 6.53
CA HIS A 25 -2.20 12.84 6.19
C HIS A 25 -2.75 11.96 5.05
N PHE A 26 -4.07 11.94 4.81
CA PHE A 26 -4.68 10.96 3.91
C PHE A 26 -4.37 11.18 2.44
N GLU A 27 -4.47 12.41 1.94
CA GLU A 27 -4.26 12.70 0.52
C GLU A 27 -2.85 12.26 0.06
N ASP A 28 -1.82 12.70 0.79
CA ASP A 28 -0.43 12.32 0.54
C ASP A 28 -0.20 10.81 0.68
N ALA A 29 -0.78 10.18 1.71
CA ALA A 29 -0.62 8.76 1.95
C ALA A 29 -1.26 7.91 0.84
N ILE A 30 -2.48 8.25 0.42
CA ILE A 30 -3.22 7.55 -0.65
C ILE A 30 -2.49 7.72 -1.98
N ASN A 31 -2.08 8.94 -2.33
CA ASN A 31 -1.33 9.21 -3.56
C ASN A 31 0.01 8.43 -3.60
N THR A 32 0.73 8.42 -2.48
CA THR A 32 1.98 7.67 -2.37
C THR A 32 1.74 6.16 -2.47
N ALA A 33 0.71 5.63 -1.81
CA ALA A 33 0.39 4.20 -1.87
C ALA A 33 -0.08 3.75 -3.26
N MET A 34 -0.85 4.58 -3.97
CA MET A 34 -1.21 4.35 -5.38
C MET A 34 0.03 4.32 -6.28
N SER A 35 0.95 5.28 -6.10
CA SER A 35 2.23 5.32 -6.83
C SER A 35 3.07 4.05 -6.59
N ILE A 36 3.16 3.59 -5.33
CA ILE A 36 3.85 2.34 -4.97
C ILE A 36 3.19 1.13 -5.66
N GLN A 37 1.86 1.03 -5.62
CA GLN A 37 1.14 -0.07 -6.27
C GLN A 37 1.34 -0.05 -7.79
N ASN A 38 1.21 1.10 -8.44
CA ASN A 38 1.42 1.26 -9.87
C ASN A 38 2.85 0.88 -10.28
N SER A 39 3.86 1.27 -9.49
CA SER A 39 5.24 0.87 -9.74
C SER A 39 5.43 -0.66 -9.65
N LYS A 40 4.78 -1.31 -8.67
CA LYS A 40 4.81 -2.78 -8.56
C LYS A 40 4.10 -3.45 -9.74
N ILE A 41 2.96 -2.93 -10.16
CA ILE A 41 2.22 -3.44 -11.32
C ILE A 41 3.05 -3.27 -12.60
N GLY A 42 3.68 -2.11 -12.80
CA GLY A 42 4.59 -1.88 -13.93
C GLY A 42 5.69 -2.93 -14.00
N LYS A 43 6.35 -3.25 -12.86
CA LYS A 43 7.35 -4.33 -12.81
C LYS A 43 6.81 -5.72 -13.18
N ILE A 44 5.54 -6.00 -12.90
CA ILE A 44 4.88 -7.26 -13.30
C ILE A 44 4.61 -7.25 -14.80
N SER A 45 4.15 -6.12 -15.34
CA SER A 45 3.81 -5.94 -16.75
C SER A 45 5.04 -5.92 -17.66
N ASP A 46 6.16 -5.38 -17.17
CA ASP A 46 7.41 -5.22 -17.93
C ASP A 46 8.27 -6.49 -17.93
N GLN A 47 7.80 -7.59 -17.34
CA GLN A 47 8.57 -8.83 -17.29
C GLN A 47 8.71 -9.45 -18.69
N SER A 48 9.92 -9.91 -19.01
CA SER A 48 10.20 -10.64 -20.25
C SER A 48 9.99 -12.15 -20.14
N ALA A 49 9.90 -12.68 -18.92
CA ALA A 49 9.64 -14.10 -18.67
C ALA A 49 8.21 -14.47 -19.06
N SER A 50 7.99 -15.74 -19.44
CA SER A 50 6.63 -16.24 -19.65
C SER A 50 5.79 -16.08 -18.37
N ALA A 51 4.56 -15.61 -18.51
CA ALA A 51 3.67 -15.42 -17.37
C ALA A 51 3.41 -16.75 -16.66
N THR A 52 3.52 -16.72 -15.34
CA THR A 52 3.21 -17.80 -14.41
C THR A 52 2.39 -17.26 -13.25
N PHE A 53 1.74 -18.15 -12.50
CA PHE A 53 1.01 -17.74 -11.30
C PHE A 53 1.91 -16.99 -10.31
N SER A 54 3.14 -17.46 -10.12
CA SER A 54 4.09 -16.90 -9.16
C SER A 54 4.67 -15.55 -9.58
N ASN A 55 4.90 -15.31 -10.86
CA ASN A 55 5.47 -14.04 -11.34
C ASN A 55 4.41 -12.99 -11.76
N THR A 56 3.14 -13.37 -11.83
CA THR A 56 2.05 -12.47 -12.26
C THR A 56 0.97 -12.34 -11.19
N ILE A 57 0.30 -13.44 -10.82
CA ILE A 57 -0.87 -13.38 -9.93
C ILE A 57 -0.47 -13.10 -8.49
N THR A 58 0.51 -13.83 -7.95
CA THR A 58 1.01 -13.61 -6.58
C THR A 58 1.48 -12.16 -6.35
N PRO A 59 2.34 -11.56 -7.18
CA PRO A 59 2.77 -10.19 -6.97
C PRO A 59 1.65 -9.17 -7.20
N LEU A 60 0.72 -9.44 -8.13
CA LEU A 60 -0.43 -8.56 -8.37
C LEU A 60 -1.32 -8.46 -7.12
N LEU A 61 -1.66 -9.61 -6.51
CA LEU A 61 -2.43 -9.64 -5.26
C LEU A 61 -1.73 -8.93 -4.10
N ASN A 62 -0.39 -8.95 -4.08
CA ASN A 62 0.41 -8.30 -3.04
C ASN A 62 0.73 -6.82 -3.34
N SER A 63 0.41 -6.31 -4.53
CA SER A 63 0.84 -4.98 -4.99
C SER A 63 0.22 -3.84 -4.17
N GLY A 64 -1.06 -3.96 -3.82
CA GLY A 64 -1.87 -2.92 -3.19
C GLY A 64 -1.95 -2.94 -1.67
N LYS A 65 -1.18 -3.79 -0.96
CA LYS A 65 -1.29 -3.95 0.51
C LYS A 65 -1.34 -2.64 1.28
N LYS A 66 -0.40 -1.73 1.01
CA LYS A 66 -0.32 -0.43 1.69
C LYS A 66 -1.52 0.48 1.39
N LEU A 67 -2.02 0.44 0.15
CA LEU A 67 -3.21 1.21 -0.23
C LEU A 67 -4.45 0.68 0.48
N ILE A 68 -4.61 -0.65 0.57
CA ILE A 68 -5.72 -1.30 1.29
C ILE A 68 -5.68 -0.94 2.77
N GLU A 69 -4.50 -0.96 3.39
CA GLU A 69 -4.28 -0.54 4.78
C GLU A 69 -4.73 0.91 5.02
N ILE A 70 -4.33 1.85 4.17
CA ILE A 70 -4.68 3.26 4.36
C ILE A 70 -6.18 3.51 4.11
N LEU A 71 -6.73 2.89 3.07
CA LEU A 71 -8.16 3.03 2.74
C LEU A 71 -9.06 2.38 3.79
N SER A 72 -8.64 1.31 4.45
CA SER A 72 -9.44 0.69 5.51
C SER A 72 -9.65 1.64 6.69
N ILE A 73 -8.64 2.45 7.03
CA ILE A 73 -8.76 3.51 8.04
C ILE A 73 -9.68 4.61 7.51
N PHE A 74 -9.39 5.13 6.31
CA PHE A 74 -10.12 6.27 5.73
C PHE A 74 -11.62 6.04 5.63
N TYR A 75 -12.04 4.85 5.20
CA TYR A 75 -13.45 4.49 5.08
C TYR A 75 -14.10 4.03 6.40
N SER A 76 -13.34 3.95 7.49
CA SER A 76 -13.87 3.65 8.83
C SER A 76 -14.17 4.91 9.66
N LEU A 77 -13.84 6.10 9.13
CA LEU A 77 -14.16 7.41 9.72
C LEU A 77 -15.59 7.84 9.35
#